data_AF-A0A6L7STT0-F1
#
_entry.id   AF-A0A6L7STT0-F1
#
_cell.length_a   1.000
_cell.length_b   1.000
_cell.length_c   1.000
_cell.angle_alpha   90.00
_cell.angle_beta   90.00
_cell.angle_gamma   90.00
#
_symmetry.space_group_name_H-M   'P 1'
#
loop_
_entity.id
_entity.type
_entity.pdbx_description
1 polymer ?
#
loop_
_entity_poly.entity_id
_entity_poly.type
_entity_poly.pdbx_seq_one_letter_code
_entity_poly.pdbx_strand_id
1 'polypeptide(L)'
;MTSQYQVESLLRPPVELLSAGLAIAMTAVIAGFHQWLYMPPTVAGTAATGFAGYGLWRLRQGFRVLRYRRRLGRLPRFALRRDRIPVSRRQLYVGRGFKWEARHTQR
;
A
#
# COMPACT_ATOMS: atom_id res chain seq x y z
N MET A 1 21.33 2.04 -0.94
CA MET A 1 20.28 2.23 -1.96
C MET A 1 19.13 3.00 -1.35
N THR A 2 19.15 4.32 -1.51
CA THR A 2 18.18 5.25 -0.92
C THR A 2 16.89 5.21 -1.72
N SER A 3 15.90 4.44 -1.26
CA SER A 3 14.55 4.44 -1.83
C SER A 3 13.80 5.68 -1.36
N GLN A 4 14.24 6.85 -1.81
CA GLN A 4 13.44 8.07 -1.76
C GLN A 4 12.61 8.11 -3.05
N TYR A 5 11.41 7.54 -2.99
CA TYR A 5 10.41 7.83 -4.00
C TYR A 5 10.00 9.30 -3.83
N GLN A 6 10.43 10.16 -4.76
CA GLN A 6 10.07 11.59 -4.82
C GLN A 6 8.57 11.80 -5.07
N VAL A 7 7.86 10.78 -5.54
CA VAL A 7 6.42 10.78 -5.78
C VAL A 7 5.77 9.75 -4.85
N GLU A 8 4.80 10.19 -4.05
CA GLU A 8 4.03 9.34 -3.12
C GLU A 8 3.16 8.35 -3.91
N SER A 9 3.75 7.24 -4.38
CA SER A 9 3.09 6.21 -5.20
C SER A 9 2.05 5.37 -4.44
N LEU A 10 1.74 5.72 -3.18
CA LEU A 10 0.82 4.98 -2.32
C LEU A 10 -0.67 5.09 -2.73
N LEU A 11 -0.99 5.99 -3.66
CA LEU A 11 -2.34 6.11 -4.24
C LEU A 11 -2.58 5.18 -5.43
N ARG A 12 -1.55 4.47 -5.92
CA ARG A 12 -1.71 3.52 -7.03
C ARG A 12 -2.67 2.37 -6.66
N PRO A 13 -3.42 1.81 -7.61
CA PRO A 13 -4.19 0.59 -7.37
C PRO A 13 -3.27 -0.53 -6.86
N PRO A 14 -3.73 -1.36 -5.90
CA PRO A 14 -2.89 -2.32 -5.18
C PRO A 14 -2.67 -3.59 -6.03
N VAL A 15 -2.09 -3.44 -7.21
CA VAL A 15 -1.75 -4.53 -8.14
C VAL A 15 -0.75 -5.53 -7.55
N GLU A 16 -0.01 -5.13 -6.52
CA GLU A 16 0.91 -6.01 -5.78
C GLU A 16 0.19 -7.14 -5.05
N LEU A 17 -1.07 -6.94 -4.65
CA LEU A 17 -1.89 -7.99 -4.04
C LEU A 17 -2.25 -9.07 -5.05
N LEU A 18 -2.43 -8.73 -6.34
CA LEU A 18 -2.64 -9.72 -7.40
C LEU A 18 -1.37 -10.54 -7.63
N SER A 19 -0.20 -9.90 -7.72
CA SER A 19 1.08 -10.63 -7.82
C SER A 19 1.34 -11.50 -6.60
N ALA A 20 0.98 -11.04 -5.39
CA ALA A 20 1.09 -11.82 -4.17
C ALA A 20 0.14 -13.03 -4.18
N GLY A 21 -1.12 -12.82 -4.57
CA GLY A 21 -2.12 -13.89 -4.69
C GLY A 21 -1.72 -14.95 -5.69
N LEU A 22 -1.22 -14.56 -6.87
CA LEU A 22 -0.68 -15.48 -7.87
C LEU A 22 0.51 -16.27 -7.34
N ALA A 23 1.47 -15.62 -6.67
CA ALA A 23 2.63 -16.31 -6.10
C ALA A 23 2.24 -17.34 -5.01
N ILE A 24 1.25 -17.00 -4.18
CA ILE A 24 0.70 -17.92 -3.17
C ILE A 24 -0.05 -19.08 -3.85
N ALA A 25 -0.85 -18.79 -4.88
CA ALA A 25 -1.54 -19.83 -5.66
C ALA A 25 -0.54 -20.79 -6.31
N MET A 26 0.53 -20.27 -6.91
CA MET A 26 1.61 -21.09 -7.49
C MET A 26 2.30 -21.95 -6.43
N THR A 27 2.50 -21.43 -5.22
CA THR A 27 3.03 -22.20 -4.09
C THR A 27 2.12 -23.40 -3.77
N ALA A 28 0.81 -23.17 -3.68
CA ALA A 28 -0.17 -24.20 -3.40
C ALA A 28 -0.24 -25.26 -4.52
N VAL A 29 -0.18 -24.83 -5.78
CA VAL A 29 -0.14 -25.73 -6.95
C VAL A 29 1.10 -26.60 -6.92
N ILE A 30 2.28 -26.02 -6.69
CA ILE A 30 3.53 -26.78 -6.61
C ILE A 30 3.48 -27.78 -5.45
N ALA A 31 2.99 -27.37 -4.28
CA ALA A 31 2.90 -28.27 -3.12
C ALA A 31 1.92 -29.43 -3.35
N GLY A 32 0.73 -29.15 -3.89
CA GLY A 32 -0.34 -30.15 -4.04
C GLY A 32 -0.23 -31.01 -5.30
N PHE A 33 0.30 -30.48 -6.40
CA PHE A 33 0.30 -31.12 -7.71
C PHE A 33 1.70 -31.44 -8.25
N HIS A 34 2.76 -31.38 -7.43
CA HIS A 34 4.13 -31.68 -7.90
C HIS A 34 4.27 -32.98 -8.70
N GLN A 35 3.47 -34.01 -8.36
CA GLN A 35 3.45 -35.29 -9.07
C GLN A 35 2.94 -35.19 -10.51
N TRP A 36 1.94 -34.34 -10.76
CA TRP A 36 1.37 -34.08 -12.08
C TRP A 36 2.25 -33.13 -12.91
N LEU A 37 3.07 -32.32 -12.23
CA LEU A 37 4.09 -31.46 -12.83
C LEU A 37 5.40 -32.20 -13.13
N TYR A 38 5.47 -33.52 -12.89
CA TYR A 38 6.68 -34.34 -13.06
C TYR A 38 7.91 -33.77 -12.34
N MET A 39 7.70 -33.13 -11.18
CA MET A 39 8.75 -32.44 -10.44
C MET A 39 9.26 -33.31 -9.28
N PRO A 40 10.59 -33.47 -9.10
CA PRO A 40 11.12 -34.14 -7.92
C PRO A 40 10.71 -33.41 -6.63
N PRO A 41 10.43 -34.12 -5.52
CA PRO A 41 9.97 -33.51 -4.27
C PRO A 41 10.91 -32.43 -3.71
N THR A 42 12.22 -32.62 -3.91
CA THR A 42 13.25 -31.65 -3.51
C THR A 42 13.14 -30.35 -4.28
N VAL A 43 12.98 -30.43 -5.61
CA VAL A 43 12.81 -29.25 -6.47
C VAL A 43 11.48 -28.55 -6.16
N ALA A 44 10.40 -29.32 -6.00
CA ALA A 44 9.10 -28.76 -5.62
C ALA A 44 9.16 -28.01 -4.28
N GLY A 45 9.85 -28.56 -3.27
CA GLY A 45 10.04 -27.91 -1.97
C GLY A 45 10.81 -26.59 -2.06
N THR A 46 11.93 -26.56 -2.80
CA THR A 46 12.71 -25.33 -3.01
C THR A 46 11.92 -24.27 -3.80
N ALA A 47 11.19 -24.67 -4.84
CA ALA A 47 10.36 -23.76 -5.62
C ALA A 47 9.21 -23.19 -4.77
N ALA A 48 8.49 -24.05 -4.05
CA ALA A 48 7.38 -23.63 -3.18
C ALA A 48 7.84 -22.65 -2.10
N THR A 49 8.97 -22.91 -1.44
CA THR A 49 9.52 -21.99 -0.43
C THR A 49 9.93 -20.63 -1.03
N GLY A 50 10.53 -20.63 -2.22
CA GLY A 50 10.84 -19.39 -2.95
C GLY A 50 9.60 -18.57 -3.31
N PHE A 51 8.58 -19.20 -3.88
CA PHE A 51 7.32 -18.53 -4.22
C PHE A 51 6.55 -18.06 -2.98
N ALA A 52 6.56 -18.84 -1.90
CA ALA A 52 5.97 -18.43 -0.62
C ALA A 52 6.65 -17.16 -0.08
N GLY A 53 7.99 -17.15 -0.04
CA GLY A 53 8.76 -15.99 0.43
C GLY A 53 8.47 -14.72 -0.39
N TYR A 54 8.48 -14.85 -1.72
CA TYR A 54 8.14 -13.74 -2.62
C TYR A 54 6.69 -13.26 -2.43
N GLY A 55 5.74 -14.20 -2.32
CA GLY A 55 4.34 -13.92 -2.07
C GLY A 55 4.13 -13.12 -0.77
N LEU A 56 4.75 -13.55 0.33
CA LEU A 56 4.70 -12.82 1.61
C LEU A 56 5.30 -11.42 1.51
N TRP A 57 6.41 -11.26 0.80
CA TRP A 57 7.05 -9.96 0.61
C TRP A 57 6.13 -8.99 -0.16
N ARG A 58 5.54 -9.44 -1.28
CA ARG A 58 4.59 -8.64 -2.07
C ARG A 58 3.30 -8.36 -1.31
N LEU A 59 2.83 -9.32 -0.51
CA LEU A 59 1.67 -9.16 0.35
C LEU A 59 1.93 -8.06 1.40
N ARG A 60 3.09 -8.04 2.05
CA ARG A 60 3.49 -6.95 2.98
C ARG A 60 3.49 -5.58 2.29
N GLN A 61 3.98 -5.49 1.05
CA GLN A 61 3.95 -4.25 0.27
C GLN A 61 2.50 -3.79 -0.01
N GLY A 62 1.66 -4.69 -0.51
CA GLY A 62 0.25 -4.43 -0.78
C GLY A 62 -0.55 -4.05 0.48
N PHE A 63 -0.28 -4.69 1.61
CA PHE A 63 -0.89 -4.34 2.90
C PHE A 63 -0.54 -2.93 3.36
N ARG A 64 0.68 -2.45 3.09
CA ARG A 64 1.08 -1.07 3.41
C ARG A 64 0.27 -0.07 2.59
N VAL A 65 0.12 -0.29 1.29
CA VAL A 65 -0.71 0.52 0.39
C VAL A 65 -2.17 0.52 0.85
N LEU A 66 -2.73 -0.65 1.16
CA LEU A 66 -4.10 -0.77 1.62
C LEU A 66 -4.33 -0.05 2.96
N ARG A 67 -3.40 -0.20 3.92
CA ARG A 67 -3.46 0.49 5.21
C ARG A 67 -3.39 2.01 5.03
N TYR A 68 -2.55 2.49 4.12
CA TYR A 68 -2.45 3.91 3.79
C TYR A 68 -3.77 4.44 3.20
N ARG A 69 -4.31 3.77 2.19
CA ARG A 69 -5.59 4.14 1.56
C ARG A 69 -6.76 4.10 2.55
N ARG A 70 -6.83 3.07 3.41
CA ARG A 70 -7.87 2.98 4.45
C ARG A 70 -7.79 4.11 5.46
N ARG A 71 -6.59 4.65 5.74
CA ARG A 71 -6.41 5.79 6.66
C ARG A 71 -6.75 7.12 6.01
N LEU A 72 -6.52 7.28 4.71
CA LEU A 72 -6.85 8.50 3.96
C LEU A 72 -8.36 8.78 3.88
N GLY A 73 -9.20 7.74 3.87
CA GLY A 73 -10.64 7.89 3.72
C GLY A 73 -11.38 8.49 4.93
N ARG A 74 -10.72 8.63 6.09
CA ARG A 74 -11.32 9.22 7.29
C ARG A 74 -10.69 10.57 7.58
N LEU A 75 -11.28 11.63 7.05
CA LEU A 75 -10.96 12.98 7.49
C LEU A 75 -11.59 13.19 8.89
N PRO A 76 -10.82 13.53 9.93
CA PRO A 76 -11.39 13.86 11.22
C PRO A 76 -12.36 15.03 11.04
N ARG A 77 -13.55 14.92 11.63
CA ARG A 77 -14.61 15.93 11.48
C ARG A 77 -14.09 17.25 12.05
N PHE A 78 -13.83 18.21 11.18
CA PHE A 78 -13.39 19.52 11.61
C PHE A 78 -14.61 20.31 12.09
N ALA A 79 -14.76 20.41 13.41
CA ALA A 79 -15.75 21.27 14.05
C ALA A 79 -15.00 22.29 14.90
N LEU A 80 -15.33 23.57 14.72
CA LEU A 80 -14.79 24.68 15.52
C LEU A 80 -15.99 25.46 16.07
N ARG A 81 -16.00 25.71 17.37
CA ARG A 81 -17.03 26.57 17.97
C ARG A 81 -16.82 28.02 17.53
N ARG A 82 -17.91 28.77 17.41
CA ARG A 82 -17.93 30.17 16.95
C ARG A 82 -16.98 31.07 17.74
N ASP A 83 -16.87 30.87 19.04
CA ASP A 83 -16.00 31.63 19.96
C ASP A 83 -14.50 31.34 19.78
N ARG A 84 -14.15 30.25 19.09
CA ARG A 84 -12.76 29.86 18.81
C ARG A 84 -12.31 30.20 17.39
N ILE A 85 -13.16 30.85 16.59
CA ILE A 85 -12.79 31.29 15.24
C ILE A 85 -11.83 32.47 15.38
N PRO A 86 -10.56 32.35 14.92
CA PRO A 86 -9.61 33.45 14.99
C PRO A 86 -10.07 34.58 14.06
N VAL A 87 -10.16 35.79 14.60
CA VAL A 87 -10.62 36.98 13.87
C VAL A 87 -9.42 37.90 13.64
N SER A 88 -9.11 38.21 12.39
CA SER A 88 -8.04 39.15 12.01
C SER A 88 -8.59 40.19 11.05
N ARG A 89 -8.20 41.46 11.22
CA ARG A 89 -8.57 42.55 10.30
C ARG A 89 -7.83 42.50 8.97
N ARG A 90 -6.79 41.66 8.86
CA ARG A 90 -5.92 41.55 7.68
C ARG A 90 -6.05 40.21 6.97
N GLN A 91 -6.55 39.17 7.64
CA GLN A 91 -6.58 37.81 7.10
C GLN A 91 -7.87 37.10 7.51
N LEU A 92 -8.50 36.40 6.56
CA LEU A 92 -9.71 35.61 6.79
C LEU A 92 -9.34 34.18 7.16
N TYR A 93 -9.96 33.63 8.21
CA TYR A 93 -9.83 32.22 8.55
C TYR A 93 -10.72 31.37 7.64
N VAL A 94 -10.12 30.62 6.71
CA VAL A 94 -10.83 29.77 5.73
C VAL A 94 -11.07 28.35 6.25
N GLY A 95 -10.43 27.96 7.37
CA GLY A 95 -10.55 26.64 7.99
C GLY A 95 -9.20 25.94 8.19
N ARG A 96 -9.23 24.66 8.57
CA ARG A 96 -8.04 23.79 8.56
C ARG A 96 -7.82 23.22 7.16
N GLY A 97 -7.37 24.10 6.25
CA GLY A 97 -6.75 23.68 5.00
C GLY A 97 -5.42 22.97 5.25
N PHE A 98 -4.85 22.43 4.18
CA PHE A 98 -3.51 21.86 4.20
C PHE A 98 -2.53 22.84 3.53
N LYS A 99 -1.31 22.97 4.06
CA LYS A 99 -0.29 23.87 3.49
C LYS A 99 0.13 23.32 2.13
N TRP A 100 -0.29 23.96 1.05
CA TRP A 100 0.09 23.54 -0.30
C TRP A 100 1.61 23.65 -0.49
N GLU A 101 2.28 22.50 -0.56
CA GLU A 101 3.73 22.41 -0.80
C GLU A 101 4.01 21.87 -2.20
N ALA A 102 5.20 22.14 -2.75
CA ALA A 102 5.59 21.77 -4.14
C ALA A 102 5.37 20.29 -4.50
N ARG A 103 5.48 19.39 -3.52
CA ARG A 103 5.16 17.95 -3.65
C ARG A 103 3.70 17.65 -4.04
N HIS A 104 2.77 18.59 -3.84
CA HIS A 104 1.34 18.45 -4.23
C HIS A 104 1.07 18.91 -5.66
N THR A 105 2.02 19.61 -6.28
CA THR A 105 1.91 20.09 -7.66
C THR A 105 2.50 19.08 -8.66
N GLN A 106 3.18 18.05 -8.17
CA GLN A 106 3.79 17.01 -9.00
C GLN A 106 2.69 16.06 -9.51
N ARG A 107 2.35 16.20 -10.79
CA ARG A 107 1.45 15.29 -11.52
C ARG A 107 2.21 14.14 -12.13
#